data_AF-A0A7S3RUF7-F1
#
_entry.id   AF-A0A7S3RUF7-F1
#
_cell.length_a   1.000
_cell.length_b   1.000
_cell.length_c   1.000
_cell.angle_alpha   90.00
_cell.angle_beta   90.00
_cell.angle_gamma   90.00
#
_symmetry.space_group_name_H-M   'P 1'
#
loop_
_entity.id
_entity.type
_entity.pdbx_description
1 polymer ?
#
loop_
_entity_poly.entity_id
_entity_poly.type
_entity_poly.pdbx_seq_one_letter_code
_entity_poly.pdbx_strand_id
1 'polypeptide(L)'
;ANCAWLVVPHVEQVCHGLPGALIRARGMSGDIFDTLREKRFAEIEVCPTRLREKTIKLKPVDGECIEVEAEVACIAESVKRVALAKGTDAEVPVSLKKAVLSKVLEYMKHHATAPVGDIVLPLASENLVDSGATKYDASFVNVDKAALYDLMYAASALNIPTLTYLTAVKASAIMMKKSAEEIRKEVNLKNDLPVREEADMKASFEEMRTRQTLEMDEAGMAPSVAIMHGVLSAAARQGALEASEEDERPVPSRSSLNSWRMVSWRTAVFEDWKQLANAPPEVCGDRELMWAAVLASRGGALQYAADALRADKQLILHAVEVNGESLIEASSALRGDRDFVL
;
A
#
# COMPACT_ATOMS: atom_id res chain seq x y z
N ALA A 1 -26.68 1.61 -11.29
CA ALA A 1 -26.09 0.46 -12.01
C ALA A 1 -24.59 0.72 -12.14
N ASN A 2 -23.78 -0.33 -12.05
CA ASN A 2 -22.30 -0.38 -12.08
C ASN A 2 -21.69 -0.01 -10.70
N CYS A 3 -21.47 -0.91 -9.74
CA CYS A 3 -20.88 -2.25 -9.79
C CYS A 3 -19.50 -2.30 -10.48
N ALA A 4 -18.53 -1.51 -10.01
CA ALA A 4 -17.11 -1.65 -10.37
C ALA A 4 -16.12 -1.45 -9.20
N TRP A 5 -16.57 -1.01 -8.02
CA TRP A 5 -15.71 -0.82 -6.82
C TRP A 5 -15.36 -2.12 -6.07
N LEU A 6 -15.50 -3.26 -6.75
CA LEU A 6 -15.35 -4.59 -6.19
C LEU A 6 -14.05 -5.19 -6.75
N VAL A 7 -13.16 -5.57 -5.82
CA VAL A 7 -12.01 -6.47 -5.98
C VAL A 7 -10.65 -5.77 -6.18
N VAL A 8 -9.74 -6.12 -5.25
CA VAL A 8 -8.30 -5.83 -5.12
C VAL A 8 -7.90 -4.42 -4.65
N PRO A 9 -7.43 -4.24 -3.39
CA PRO A 9 -6.55 -3.13 -3.07
C PRO A 9 -5.25 -3.35 -3.81
N HIS A 10 -5.04 -2.58 -4.87
CA HIS A 10 -3.80 -2.58 -5.64
C HIS A 10 -2.63 -2.11 -4.76
N VAL A 11 -1.40 -2.42 -5.18
CA VAL A 11 -0.17 -2.15 -4.40
C VAL A 11 -0.07 -0.70 -3.92
N GLU A 12 -0.72 0.25 -4.60
CA GLU A 12 -0.70 1.68 -4.27
C GLU A 12 -1.71 2.06 -3.19
N GLN A 13 -2.92 1.46 -3.17
CA GLN A 13 -3.80 1.46 -1.99
C GLN A 13 -3.16 0.71 -0.82
N VAL A 14 -2.31 -0.28 -1.15
CA VAL A 14 -1.55 -1.03 -0.15
C VAL A 14 -0.44 -0.19 0.47
N CYS A 15 0.24 0.61 -0.34
CA CYS A 15 1.23 1.58 0.10
C CYS A 15 0.59 2.70 0.91
N HIS A 16 -0.67 3.12 0.66
CA HIS A 16 -1.38 4.09 1.53
C HIS A 16 -1.39 3.71 3.03
N GLY A 17 -1.21 2.43 3.38
CA GLY A 17 -1.04 1.93 4.75
C GLY A 17 0.40 1.75 5.27
N LEU A 18 1.44 1.95 4.44
CA LEU A 18 2.86 1.66 4.76
C LEU A 18 3.78 2.78 4.20
N PRO A 19 5.07 2.82 4.54
CA PRO A 19 5.73 3.80 5.46
C PRO A 19 5.17 5.22 5.59
N GLY A 20 4.37 5.73 4.66
CA GLY A 20 3.69 7.01 4.75
C GLY A 20 2.72 7.09 5.93
N ALA A 21 2.16 5.97 6.42
CA ALA A 21 1.42 5.94 7.68
C ALA A 21 2.32 6.13 8.91
N LEU A 22 3.56 5.62 8.90
CA LEU A 22 4.56 5.86 9.96
C LEU A 22 5.22 7.25 9.84
N ILE A 23 5.27 7.84 8.64
CA ILE A 23 5.93 9.12 8.34
C ILE A 23 4.94 10.30 8.35
N ARG A 24 3.68 10.14 7.91
CA ARG A 24 2.57 11.11 8.09
C ARG A 24 1.94 11.07 9.48
N ALA A 25 2.57 10.37 10.42
CA ALA A 25 2.19 10.32 11.82
C ALA A 25 2.50 11.60 12.62
N ARG A 26 2.55 12.76 11.96
CA ARG A 26 2.64 14.09 12.57
C ARG A 26 2.46 15.17 11.50
N GLY A 27 1.29 15.82 11.47
CA GLY A 27 1.19 17.16 10.84
C GLY A 27 0.00 17.47 9.93
N MET A 28 -1.14 16.80 10.03
CA MET A 28 -2.43 17.39 9.65
C MET A 28 -3.32 17.38 10.89
N SER A 29 -3.97 18.51 11.19
CA SER A 29 -4.79 18.79 12.38
C SER A 29 -6.09 17.98 12.45
N GLY A 30 -5.95 16.66 12.45
CA GLY A 30 -6.99 15.65 12.32
C GLY A 30 -6.26 14.34 12.04
N ASP A 31 -5.59 13.86 13.08
CA ASP A 31 -4.52 12.90 13.00
C ASP A 31 -5.10 11.49 12.77
N ILE A 32 -4.57 10.73 11.79
CA ILE A 32 -4.83 9.28 11.71
C ILE A 32 -4.40 8.63 13.03
N PHE A 33 -3.42 9.22 13.73
CA PHE A 33 -3.01 8.82 15.06
C PHE A 33 -3.84 9.40 16.20
N ASP A 34 -4.62 10.47 16.03
CA ASP A 34 -5.72 10.79 16.97
C ASP A 34 -6.86 9.79 16.76
N THR A 35 -7.10 9.38 15.51
CA THR A 35 -8.07 8.32 15.19
C THR A 35 -7.62 6.94 15.72
N LEU A 36 -6.31 6.69 15.88
CA LEU A 36 -5.69 5.47 16.44
C LEU A 36 -5.18 5.61 17.89
N ARG A 37 -5.22 6.81 18.51
CA ARG A 37 -4.92 7.07 19.94
C ARG A 37 -6.17 7.36 20.76
N GLU A 38 -7.10 8.18 20.25
CA GLU A 38 -8.39 8.40 20.91
C GLU A 38 -9.25 7.14 20.83
N LYS A 39 -9.11 6.38 19.74
CA LYS A 39 -9.37 4.96 19.78
C LYS A 39 -8.08 4.31 20.25
N ARG A 40 -8.02 3.84 21.49
CA ARG A 40 -7.44 2.51 21.77
C ARG A 40 -7.84 1.59 20.60
N PHE A 41 -7.19 0.47 20.31
CA PHE A 41 -7.91 -0.58 19.56
C PHE A 41 -9.09 -1.03 20.46
N ALA A 42 -10.13 -0.19 20.54
CA ALA A 42 -11.39 -0.40 21.19
C ALA A 42 -11.86 -1.71 20.60
N GLU A 43 -12.31 -2.59 21.49
CA GLU A 43 -12.91 -3.89 21.17
C GLU A 43 -13.47 -3.81 19.75
N ILE A 44 -12.74 -4.37 18.79
CA ILE A 44 -13.08 -4.24 17.38
C ILE A 44 -14.56 -4.63 17.34
N GLU A 45 -15.46 -3.78 16.84
CA GLU A 45 -16.84 -4.22 16.65
C GLU A 45 -16.79 -5.19 15.46
N VAL A 46 -16.39 -6.42 15.77
CA VAL A 46 -15.68 -7.32 14.85
C VAL A 46 -16.59 -7.70 13.69
N CYS A 47 -17.86 -7.89 14.00
CA CYS A 47 -18.83 -8.40 13.06
C CYS A 47 -20.19 -7.74 13.25
N PRO A 48 -20.75 -7.13 12.18
CA PRO A 48 -22.12 -6.61 12.18
C PRO A 48 -23.10 -7.71 12.59
N THR A 49 -24.09 -7.38 13.43
CA THR A 49 -25.03 -8.35 14.02
C THR A 49 -25.69 -9.27 13.00
N ARG A 50 -25.96 -8.77 11.79
CA ARG A 50 -26.57 -9.53 10.68
C ARG A 50 -25.67 -10.60 10.05
N LEU A 51 -24.37 -10.56 10.33
CA LEU A 51 -23.36 -11.49 9.82
C LEU A 51 -22.87 -12.47 10.90
N ARG A 52 -23.14 -12.21 12.19
CA ARG A 52 -22.72 -13.09 13.30
C ARG A 52 -23.24 -14.51 13.13
N GLU A 53 -22.46 -15.49 13.61
CA GLU A 53 -22.73 -16.93 13.54
C GLU A 53 -22.85 -17.49 12.10
N LYS A 54 -22.49 -16.69 11.09
CA LYS A 54 -22.45 -17.13 9.69
C LYS A 54 -21.02 -17.42 9.25
N THR A 55 -20.92 -18.16 8.15
CA THR A 55 -19.65 -18.39 7.46
C THR A 55 -19.58 -17.55 6.19
N ILE A 56 -18.38 -17.07 5.88
CA ILE A 56 -18.05 -16.34 4.67
C ILE A 56 -17.09 -17.21 3.85
N LYS A 57 -17.37 -17.33 2.55
CA LYS A 57 -16.55 -18.11 1.61
C LYS A 57 -15.49 -17.22 0.98
N LEU A 58 -14.23 -17.43 1.35
CA LEU A 58 -13.09 -16.73 0.76
C LEU A 58 -12.48 -17.58 -0.35
N LYS A 59 -12.41 -17.04 -1.56
CA LYS A 59 -11.80 -17.71 -2.72
C LYS A 59 -10.39 -17.18 -2.95
N PRO A 60 -9.33 -17.91 -2.57
CA PRO A 60 -7.95 -17.53 -2.91
C PRO A 60 -7.71 -17.57 -4.41
N VAL A 61 -6.59 -16.99 -4.85
CA VAL A 61 -6.14 -17.02 -6.26
C VAL A 61 -5.90 -18.45 -6.71
N ASP A 62 -5.35 -19.28 -5.83
CA ASP A 62 -5.09 -20.70 -6.07
C ASP A 62 -5.91 -21.59 -5.12
N GLY A 63 -6.56 -22.59 -5.70
CA GLY A 63 -7.27 -23.63 -4.96
C GLY A 63 -8.72 -23.29 -4.61
N GLU A 64 -9.23 -24.03 -3.63
CA GLU A 64 -10.65 -24.03 -3.27
C GLU A 64 -11.01 -22.96 -2.25
N CYS A 65 -12.29 -22.60 -2.23
CA CYS A 65 -12.87 -21.69 -1.25
C CYS A 65 -12.63 -22.17 0.19
N ILE A 66 -12.26 -21.24 1.06
CA ILE A 66 -12.08 -21.46 2.49
C ILE A 66 -13.27 -20.83 3.20
N GLU A 67 -13.98 -21.63 3.99
CA GLU A 67 -15.06 -21.13 4.84
C GLU A 67 -14.48 -20.60 6.15
N VAL A 68 -14.85 -19.38 6.51
CA VAL A 68 -14.35 -18.68 7.70
C VAL A 68 -15.53 -18.08 8.44
N GLU A 69 -15.54 -18.20 9.77
CA GLU A 69 -16.51 -17.52 10.63
C GLU A 69 -16.52 -16.01 10.36
N ALA A 70 -17.71 -15.42 10.29
CA ALA A 70 -17.87 -14.01 9.95
C ALA A 70 -17.20 -13.09 10.98
N GLU A 71 -17.11 -13.52 12.23
CA GLU A 71 -16.40 -12.87 13.32
C GLU A 71 -14.91 -12.69 13.01
N VAL A 72 -14.29 -13.73 12.45
CA VAL A 72 -12.89 -13.66 12.04
C VAL A 72 -12.76 -12.89 10.74
N ALA A 73 -13.57 -13.26 9.73
CA ALA A 73 -13.47 -12.71 8.37
C ALA A 73 -13.72 -11.19 8.32
N CYS A 74 -14.58 -10.64 9.18
CA CYS A 74 -14.90 -9.21 9.18
C CYS A 74 -13.81 -8.32 9.78
N ILE A 75 -12.74 -8.89 10.36
CA ILE A 75 -11.51 -8.15 10.69
C ILE A 75 -10.89 -7.56 9.42
N ALA A 76 -11.01 -8.26 8.28
CA ALA A 76 -10.66 -7.71 6.98
C ALA A 76 -11.77 -6.78 6.49
N GLU A 77 -11.50 -5.49 6.38
CA GLU A 77 -12.53 -4.51 6.01
C GLU A 77 -13.05 -4.74 4.58
N SER A 78 -12.16 -5.16 3.68
CA SER A 78 -12.52 -5.52 2.30
C SER A 78 -13.57 -6.63 2.26
N VAL A 79 -13.35 -7.72 3.00
CA VAL A 79 -14.25 -8.87 3.10
C VAL A 79 -15.58 -8.46 3.73
N LYS A 80 -15.52 -7.71 4.84
CA LYS A 80 -16.72 -7.16 5.51
C LYS A 80 -17.59 -6.38 4.53
N ARG A 81 -17.00 -5.48 3.73
CA ARG A 81 -17.73 -4.67 2.76
C ARG A 81 -18.46 -5.52 1.71
N VAL A 82 -17.80 -6.56 1.19
CA VAL A 82 -18.40 -7.47 0.20
C VAL A 82 -19.54 -8.28 0.82
N ALA A 83 -19.33 -8.86 2.00
CA ALA A 83 -20.35 -9.64 2.70
C ALA A 83 -21.60 -8.79 3.05
N LEU A 84 -21.40 -7.51 3.38
CA LEU A 84 -22.49 -6.57 3.64
C LEU A 84 -23.28 -6.18 2.38
N ALA A 85 -22.65 -6.19 1.21
CA ALA A 85 -23.27 -5.81 -0.05
C ALA A 85 -23.94 -6.99 -0.78
N LYS A 86 -23.31 -8.17 -0.76
CA LYS A 86 -23.72 -9.35 -1.53
C LYS A 86 -24.28 -10.51 -0.69
N GLY A 87 -24.22 -10.42 0.65
CA GLY A 87 -24.56 -11.52 1.55
C GLY A 87 -23.40 -12.49 1.77
N THR A 88 -23.64 -13.52 2.60
CA THR A 88 -22.63 -14.51 3.02
C THR A 88 -22.50 -15.71 2.07
N ASP A 89 -23.51 -15.94 1.23
CA ASP A 89 -23.54 -17.07 0.29
C ASP A 89 -22.64 -16.86 -0.93
N ALA A 90 -22.32 -15.60 -1.24
CA ALA A 90 -21.46 -15.23 -2.35
C ALA A 90 -19.99 -15.51 -2.03
N GLU A 91 -19.27 -16.08 -3.00
CA GLU A 91 -17.82 -16.21 -2.91
C GLU A 91 -17.17 -14.82 -2.94
N VAL A 92 -16.31 -14.55 -1.96
CA VAL A 92 -15.50 -13.34 -1.89
C VAL A 92 -14.13 -13.66 -2.50
N PRO A 93 -13.82 -13.20 -3.72
CA PRO A 93 -12.50 -13.39 -4.31
C PRO A 93 -11.45 -12.60 -3.53
N VAL A 94 -10.32 -13.26 -3.25
CA VAL A 94 -9.18 -12.70 -2.52
C VAL A 94 -7.94 -12.84 -3.38
N SER A 95 -7.20 -11.75 -3.56
CA SER A 95 -5.97 -11.68 -4.37
C SER A 95 -4.75 -12.24 -3.65
N LEU A 96 -4.91 -13.36 -2.94
CA LEU A 96 -3.86 -14.02 -2.18
C LEU A 96 -3.84 -15.50 -2.49
N LYS A 97 -2.64 -16.07 -2.48
CA LYS A 97 -2.50 -17.52 -2.51
C LYS A 97 -2.97 -18.13 -1.19
N LYS A 98 -3.46 -19.38 -1.24
CA LYS A 98 -3.99 -20.13 -0.09
C LYS A 98 -3.01 -20.20 1.08
N ALA A 99 -1.71 -20.33 0.81
CA ALA A 99 -0.68 -20.39 1.85
C ALA A 99 -0.60 -19.07 2.65
N VAL A 100 -0.56 -17.92 1.97
CA VAL A 100 -0.51 -16.59 2.62
C VAL A 100 -1.82 -16.28 3.30
N LEU A 101 -2.96 -16.56 2.63
CA LEU A 101 -4.28 -16.38 3.21
C LEU A 101 -4.44 -17.18 4.51
N SER A 102 -3.95 -18.42 4.57
CA SER A 102 -4.01 -19.26 5.77
C SER A 102 -3.24 -18.63 6.94
N LYS A 103 -2.07 -18.03 6.67
CA LYS A 103 -1.27 -17.33 7.69
C LYS A 103 -1.95 -16.06 8.18
N VAL A 104 -2.60 -15.30 7.30
CA VAL A 104 -3.38 -14.11 7.69
C VAL A 104 -4.62 -14.50 8.50
N LEU A 105 -5.28 -15.61 8.17
CA LEU A 105 -6.40 -16.13 8.94
C LEU A 105 -5.97 -16.59 10.35
N GLU A 106 -4.76 -17.12 10.53
CA GLU A 106 -4.21 -17.42 11.85
C GLU A 106 -4.14 -16.16 12.73
N TYR A 107 -3.62 -15.06 12.16
CA TYR A 107 -3.57 -13.76 12.83
C TYR A 107 -4.96 -13.24 13.19
N MET A 108 -5.87 -13.24 12.22
CA MET A 108 -7.25 -12.78 12.41
C MET A 108 -7.97 -13.60 13.49
N LYS A 109 -7.77 -14.92 13.53
CA LYS A 109 -8.36 -15.79 14.58
C LYS A 109 -7.85 -15.44 15.97
N HIS A 110 -6.55 -15.19 16.12
CA HIS A 110 -5.99 -14.78 17.40
C HIS A 110 -6.56 -13.42 17.84
N HIS A 111 -6.58 -12.45 16.93
CA HIS A 111 -6.99 -11.08 17.23
C HIS A 111 -8.51 -10.83 17.21
N ALA A 112 -9.31 -11.85 16.90
CA ALA A 112 -10.75 -11.82 17.14
C ALA A 112 -11.08 -11.72 18.64
N THR A 113 -10.21 -12.28 19.50
CA THR A 113 -10.41 -12.32 20.96
C THR A 113 -9.29 -11.68 21.77
N ALA A 114 -8.16 -11.36 21.14
CA ALA A 114 -7.00 -10.75 21.80
C ALA A 114 -6.61 -9.44 21.08
N PRO A 115 -6.67 -8.27 21.73
CA PRO A 115 -6.23 -7.03 21.09
C PRO A 115 -4.72 -7.07 20.83
N VAL A 116 -4.28 -6.37 19.77
CA VAL A 116 -2.85 -6.19 19.49
C VAL A 116 -2.22 -5.35 20.59
N GLY A 117 -1.01 -5.74 21.01
CA GLY A 117 -0.27 -4.99 22.03
C GLY A 117 0.21 -3.62 21.54
N ASP A 118 0.39 -2.70 22.48
CA ASP A 118 0.94 -1.38 22.18
C ASP A 118 2.45 -1.47 21.94
N ILE A 119 2.89 -1.08 20.74
CA ILE A 119 4.31 -1.00 20.40
C ILE A 119 4.81 0.42 20.67
N VAL A 120 5.82 0.52 21.52
CA VAL A 120 6.50 1.77 21.89
C VAL A 120 7.52 2.15 20.82
N LEU A 121 7.48 3.41 20.41
CA LEU A 121 8.44 4.02 19.49
C LEU A 121 9.30 5.07 20.22
N PRO A 122 10.58 5.25 19.84
CA PRO A 122 11.32 4.52 18.80
C PRO A 122 11.59 3.05 19.21
N LEU A 123 11.76 2.19 18.20
CA LEU A 123 11.99 0.76 18.43
C LEU A 123 13.33 0.53 19.15
N ALA A 124 13.35 -0.37 20.11
CA ALA A 124 14.56 -0.69 20.88
C ALA A 124 15.50 -1.64 20.12
N SER A 125 14.94 -2.63 19.41
CA SER A 125 15.69 -3.66 18.70
C SER A 125 14.84 -4.28 17.58
N GLU A 126 15.42 -5.22 16.84
CA GLU A 126 14.69 -6.03 15.86
C GLU A 126 13.69 -7.01 16.50
N ASN A 127 13.86 -7.31 17.79
CA ASN A 127 12.92 -8.09 18.58
C ASN A 127 11.82 -7.17 19.13
N LEU A 128 10.62 -7.26 18.55
CA LEU A 128 9.52 -6.35 18.89
C LEU A 128 9.03 -6.47 20.34
N VAL A 129 9.33 -7.57 21.04
CA VAL A 129 9.03 -7.69 22.49
C VAL A 129 9.74 -6.60 23.28
N ASP A 130 10.97 -6.24 22.88
CA ASP A 130 11.76 -5.19 23.55
C ASP A 130 11.12 -3.81 23.39
N SER A 131 10.18 -3.67 22.46
CA SER A 131 9.40 -2.45 22.19
C SER A 131 7.93 -2.61 22.59
N GLY A 132 7.56 -3.59 23.43
CA GLY A 132 6.21 -3.73 23.99
C GLY A 132 5.24 -4.63 23.21
N ALA A 133 5.64 -5.19 22.06
CA ALA A 133 4.79 -6.13 21.34
C ALA A 133 4.51 -7.40 22.17
N THR A 134 3.35 -8.02 21.96
CA THR A 134 3.05 -9.31 22.60
C THR A 134 4.00 -10.40 22.10
N LYS A 135 4.20 -11.45 22.89
CA LYS A 135 5.00 -12.61 22.47
C LYS A 135 4.44 -13.26 21.20
N TYR A 136 3.12 -13.28 21.06
CA TYR A 136 2.46 -13.79 19.86
C TYR A 136 2.80 -12.92 18.66
N ASP A 137 2.56 -11.60 18.75
CA ASP A 137 2.80 -10.65 17.66
C ASP A 137 4.26 -10.69 17.18
N ALA A 138 5.20 -10.62 18.13
CA ALA A 138 6.63 -10.67 17.82
C ALA A 138 7.02 -11.99 17.15
N SER A 139 6.48 -13.12 17.59
CA SER A 139 6.73 -14.43 16.96
C SER A 139 6.04 -14.55 15.61
N PHE A 140 4.86 -13.95 15.43
CA PHE A 140 4.06 -14.06 14.22
C PHE A 140 4.75 -13.39 13.03
N VAL A 141 5.34 -12.21 13.23
CA VAL A 141 6.10 -11.49 12.19
C VAL A 141 7.57 -11.84 12.14
N ASN A 142 8.05 -12.75 13.00
CA ASN A 142 9.41 -13.28 12.93
C ASN A 142 9.52 -14.38 11.87
N VAL A 143 9.30 -13.97 10.61
CA VAL A 143 9.37 -14.82 9.42
C VAL A 143 10.50 -14.33 8.51
N ASP A 144 10.84 -15.11 7.47
CA ASP A 144 11.79 -14.66 6.47
C ASP A 144 11.27 -13.42 5.69
N LYS A 145 12.17 -12.69 5.03
CA LYS A 145 11.82 -11.44 4.33
C LYS A 145 10.74 -11.62 3.27
N ALA A 146 10.76 -12.72 2.51
CA ALA A 146 9.78 -12.95 1.46
C ALA A 146 8.39 -13.16 2.06
N ALA A 147 8.29 -13.97 3.11
CA ALA A 147 7.06 -14.16 3.88
C ALA A 147 6.59 -12.86 4.56
N LEU A 148 7.51 -12.05 5.11
CA LEU A 148 7.15 -10.75 5.71
C LEU A 148 6.52 -9.82 4.67
N TYR A 149 7.12 -9.71 3.48
CA TYR A 149 6.55 -8.88 2.42
C TYR A 149 5.22 -9.43 1.88
N ASP A 150 5.06 -10.76 1.82
CA ASP A 150 3.78 -11.39 1.50
C ASP A 150 2.71 -11.04 2.53
N LEU A 151 3.06 -11.02 3.83
CA LEU A 151 2.16 -10.57 4.90
C LEU A 151 1.84 -9.08 4.82
N MET A 152 2.82 -8.22 4.51
CA MET A 152 2.61 -6.78 4.31
C MET A 152 1.64 -6.51 3.16
N TYR A 153 1.85 -7.17 2.02
CA TYR A 153 0.94 -7.10 0.89
C TYR A 153 -0.46 -7.60 1.28
N ALA A 154 -0.55 -8.76 1.93
CA ALA A 154 -1.83 -9.36 2.31
C ALA A 154 -2.62 -8.54 3.33
N ALA A 155 -1.96 -7.98 4.33
CA ALA A 155 -2.56 -7.11 5.33
C ALA A 155 -3.27 -5.94 4.67
N SER A 156 -2.62 -5.37 3.68
CA SER A 156 -3.11 -4.18 3.02
C SER A 156 -4.12 -4.51 1.90
N ALA A 157 -3.91 -5.62 1.17
CA ALA A 157 -4.86 -6.18 0.20
C ALA A 157 -6.18 -6.65 0.84
N LEU A 158 -6.17 -6.95 2.14
CA LEU A 158 -7.40 -7.25 2.89
C LEU A 158 -7.91 -6.06 3.70
N ASN A 159 -7.14 -4.97 3.76
CA ASN A 159 -7.36 -3.81 4.61
C ASN A 159 -7.56 -4.22 6.09
N ILE A 160 -6.48 -4.73 6.67
CA ILE A 160 -6.32 -5.13 8.07
C ILE A 160 -5.32 -4.14 8.71
N PRO A 161 -5.78 -3.04 9.33
CA PRO A 161 -4.89 -1.97 9.81
C PRO A 161 -3.89 -2.44 10.85
N THR A 162 -4.29 -3.34 11.75
CA THR A 162 -3.45 -3.88 12.82
C THR A 162 -2.28 -4.71 12.30
N LEU A 163 -2.54 -5.59 11.33
CA LEU A 163 -1.49 -6.39 10.68
C LEU A 163 -0.59 -5.51 9.81
N THR A 164 -1.16 -4.51 9.14
CA THR A 164 -0.41 -3.53 8.35
C THR A 164 0.60 -2.82 9.25
N TYR A 165 0.17 -2.33 10.41
CA TYR A 165 1.04 -1.70 11.40
C TYR A 165 2.14 -2.64 11.91
N LEU A 166 1.77 -3.85 12.36
CA LEU A 166 2.72 -4.81 12.92
C LEU A 166 3.82 -5.21 11.93
N THR A 167 3.44 -5.48 10.68
CA THR A 167 4.39 -5.83 9.62
C THR A 167 5.25 -4.63 9.18
N ALA A 168 4.70 -3.41 9.17
CA ALA A 168 5.45 -2.17 8.96
C ALA A 168 6.58 -1.99 9.97
N VAL A 169 6.22 -2.18 11.24
CA VAL A 169 7.13 -2.04 12.37
C VAL A 169 8.25 -3.06 12.28
N LYS A 170 7.94 -4.34 12.01
CA LYS A 170 8.97 -5.37 11.82
C LYS A 170 9.89 -5.07 10.64
N ALA A 171 9.34 -4.66 9.49
CA ALA A 171 10.13 -4.31 8.32
C ALA A 171 11.05 -3.11 8.61
N SER A 172 10.56 -2.11 9.33
CA SER A 172 11.35 -0.96 9.78
C SER A 172 12.47 -1.41 10.71
N ALA A 173 12.18 -2.28 11.69
CA ALA A 173 13.14 -2.81 12.64
C ALA A 173 14.32 -3.52 11.96
N ILE A 174 14.05 -4.28 10.88
CA ILE A 174 15.08 -4.96 10.08
C ILE A 174 16.00 -3.96 9.34
N MET A 175 15.47 -2.79 8.99
CA MET A 175 16.21 -1.76 8.25
C MET A 175 16.91 -0.76 9.17
N MET A 176 16.58 -0.76 10.46
CA MET A 176 17.22 0.12 11.44
C MET A 176 18.74 -0.06 11.44
N LYS A 177 19.46 1.06 11.58
CA LYS A 177 20.93 1.12 11.68
C LYS A 177 21.68 0.57 10.45
N LYS A 178 21.00 0.34 9.33
CA LYS A 178 21.63 0.00 8.04
C LYS A 178 21.85 1.26 7.22
N SER A 179 22.98 1.34 6.53
CA SER A 179 23.23 2.34 5.50
C SER A 179 22.40 2.08 4.24
N ALA A 180 22.25 3.10 3.39
CA ALA A 180 21.57 2.95 2.10
C ALA A 180 22.21 1.86 1.21
N GLU A 181 23.53 1.68 1.28
CA GLU A 181 24.25 0.64 0.53
C GLU A 181 23.95 -0.77 1.03
N GLU A 182 23.89 -0.97 2.36
CA GLU A 182 23.52 -2.24 2.96
C GLU A 182 22.08 -2.62 2.61
N ILE A 183 21.17 -1.65 2.64
CA ILE A 183 19.76 -1.85 2.28
C ILE A 183 19.63 -2.27 0.80
N ARG A 184 20.35 -1.63 -0.12
CA ARG A 184 20.34 -2.02 -1.55
C ARG A 184 20.81 -3.45 -1.77
N LYS A 185 21.88 -3.87 -1.06
CA LYS A 185 22.37 -5.25 -1.10
C LYS A 185 21.34 -6.23 -0.52
N GLU A 186 20.67 -5.85 0.56
CA GLU A 186 19.65 -6.65 1.23
C GLU A 186 18.45 -6.99 0.31
N VAL A 187 18.06 -6.06 -0.57
CA VAL A 187 16.95 -6.24 -1.52
C VAL A 187 17.38 -6.72 -2.90
N ASN A 188 18.68 -6.97 -3.10
CA ASN A 188 19.25 -7.48 -4.35
C ASN A 188 18.91 -6.63 -5.60
N LEU A 189 18.93 -5.30 -5.45
CA LEU A 189 18.69 -4.36 -6.55
C LEU A 189 19.99 -3.70 -7.01
N LYS A 190 20.15 -3.57 -8.33
CA LYS A 190 21.23 -2.79 -8.92
C LYS A 190 20.91 -1.30 -8.78
N ASN A 191 21.87 -0.51 -8.27
CA ASN A 191 21.71 0.94 -8.26
C ASN A 191 21.86 1.50 -9.68
N ASP A 192 20.74 1.90 -10.27
CA ASP A 192 20.62 2.58 -11.56
C ASP A 192 20.11 4.03 -11.41
N LEU A 193 20.05 4.55 -10.17
CA LEU A 193 19.68 5.93 -9.87
C LEU A 193 20.88 6.86 -10.11
N PRO A 194 20.76 7.88 -10.99
CA PRO A 194 21.82 8.85 -11.18
C PRO A 194 22.13 9.63 -9.90
N VAL A 195 23.42 9.89 -9.63
CA VAL A 195 23.89 10.58 -8.42
C VAL A 195 23.18 11.92 -8.19
N ARG A 196 22.90 12.66 -9.27
CA ARG A 196 22.16 13.92 -9.19
C ARG A 196 20.71 13.72 -8.73
N GLU A 197 20.00 12.77 -9.34
CA GLU A 197 18.62 12.44 -8.94
C GLU A 197 18.56 11.96 -7.49
N GLU A 198 19.54 11.14 -7.07
CA GLU A 198 19.64 10.67 -5.68
C GLU A 198 19.84 11.82 -4.68
N ALA A 199 20.71 12.79 -5.02
CA ALA A 199 20.93 13.97 -4.20
C ALA A 199 19.67 14.84 -4.09
N ASP A 200 18.99 15.07 -5.22
CA ASP A 200 17.75 15.87 -5.28
C ASP A 200 16.61 15.20 -4.48
N MET A 201 16.46 13.87 -4.59
CA MET A 201 15.51 13.08 -3.78
C MET A 201 15.85 13.14 -2.29
N LYS A 202 17.14 13.00 -1.94
CA LYS A 202 17.59 13.06 -0.55
C LYS A 202 17.31 14.41 0.06
N ALA A 203 17.62 15.50 -0.65
CA ALA A 203 17.35 16.86 -0.20
C ALA A 203 15.83 17.11 -0.04
N SER A 204 15.02 16.66 -1.00
CA SER A 204 13.55 16.79 -0.93
C SER A 204 12.96 16.03 0.26
N PHE A 205 13.46 14.81 0.50
CA PHE A 205 13.06 13.98 1.63
C PHE A 205 13.48 14.58 2.98
N GLU A 206 14.69 15.13 3.06
CA GLU A 206 15.21 15.83 4.23
C GLU A 206 14.40 17.10 4.53
N GLU A 207 14.05 17.88 3.51
CA GLU A 207 13.18 19.05 3.67
C GLU A 207 11.80 18.65 4.20
N MET A 208 11.20 17.60 3.63
CA MET A 208 9.90 17.07 4.06
C MET A 208 9.93 16.66 5.54
N ARG A 209 10.97 15.93 5.96
CA ARG A 209 11.11 15.48 7.36
C ARG A 209 11.46 16.61 8.32
N THR A 210 12.24 17.59 7.88
CA THR A 210 12.54 18.79 8.69
C THR A 210 11.28 19.59 8.96
N ARG A 211 10.42 19.78 7.95
CA ARG A 211 9.09 20.41 8.13
C ARG A 211 8.20 19.66 9.13
N GLN A 212 8.41 18.35 9.29
CA GLN A 212 7.69 17.49 10.22
C GLN A 212 8.41 17.29 11.57
N THR A 213 9.52 18.00 11.82
CA THR A 213 10.32 17.91 13.06
C THR A 213 10.84 16.50 13.40
N LEU A 214 11.17 15.70 12.37
CA LEU A 214 11.65 14.33 12.52
C LEU A 214 13.19 14.27 12.46
N GLU A 215 13.81 13.57 13.40
CA GLU A 215 15.25 13.26 13.37
C GLU A 215 15.60 12.34 12.21
N MET A 216 16.80 12.53 11.65
CA MET A 216 17.24 11.90 10.41
C MET A 216 18.16 10.70 10.70
N ASP A 217 17.94 9.60 9.98
CA ASP A 217 18.94 8.52 9.88
C ASP A 217 19.82 8.73 8.64
N GLU A 218 21.01 8.13 8.63
CA GLU A 218 21.90 8.19 7.47
C GLU A 218 21.32 7.47 6.23
N ALA A 219 20.33 6.59 6.44
CA ALA A 219 19.72 5.77 5.41
C ALA A 219 18.74 6.56 4.51
N GLY A 220 18.18 7.66 5.01
CA GLY A 220 17.29 8.54 4.27
C GLY A 220 16.04 7.80 3.78
N MET A 221 15.79 7.85 2.46
CA MET A 221 14.64 7.20 1.84
C MET A 221 14.84 5.69 1.60
N ALA A 222 16.08 5.18 1.70
CA ALA A 222 16.40 3.80 1.32
C ALA A 222 15.55 2.73 2.06
N PRO A 223 15.24 2.85 3.37
CA PRO A 223 14.33 1.92 4.05
C PRO A 223 12.93 1.89 3.42
N SER A 224 12.36 3.05 3.09
CA SER A 224 11.06 3.17 2.45
C SER A 224 11.06 2.55 1.05
N VAL A 225 12.13 2.78 0.28
CA VAL A 225 12.32 2.17 -1.05
C VAL A 225 12.38 0.64 -0.95
N ALA A 226 13.11 0.10 0.01
CA ALA A 226 13.23 -1.34 0.21
C ALA A 226 11.90 -1.98 0.62
N ILE A 227 11.14 -1.33 1.49
CA ILE A 227 9.80 -1.77 1.88
C ILE A 227 8.87 -1.77 0.67
N MET A 228 8.83 -0.68 -0.10
CA MET A 228 7.99 -0.56 -1.29
C MET A 228 8.34 -1.63 -2.32
N HIS A 229 9.62 -1.83 -2.61
CA HIS A 229 10.09 -2.89 -3.50
C HIS A 229 9.61 -4.27 -3.03
N GLY A 230 9.76 -4.57 -1.74
CA GLY A 230 9.37 -5.84 -1.16
C GLY A 230 7.87 -6.11 -1.32
N VAL A 231 7.03 -5.12 -1.03
CA VAL A 231 5.57 -5.20 -1.16
C VAL A 231 5.13 -5.35 -2.63
N LEU A 232 5.72 -4.59 -3.55
CA LEU A 232 5.46 -4.74 -4.99
C LEU A 232 5.87 -6.14 -5.49
N SER A 233 7.03 -6.63 -5.04
CA SER A 233 7.51 -7.97 -5.35
C SER A 233 6.58 -9.06 -4.79
N ALA A 234 6.03 -8.85 -3.59
CA ALA A 234 5.06 -9.75 -2.98
C ALA A 234 3.76 -9.79 -3.79
N ALA A 235 3.23 -8.64 -4.19
CA ALA A 235 2.04 -8.55 -5.04
C ALA A 235 2.24 -9.32 -6.35
N ALA A 236 3.41 -9.19 -6.97
CA ALA A 236 3.78 -9.97 -8.16
C ALA A 236 3.74 -11.48 -7.90
N ARG A 237 4.31 -11.94 -6.78
CA ARG A 237 4.32 -13.36 -6.39
C ARG A 237 2.92 -13.90 -6.09
N GLN A 238 2.00 -13.06 -5.60
CA GLN A 238 0.62 -13.43 -5.34
C GLN A 238 -0.26 -13.42 -6.60
N GLY A 239 0.27 -13.04 -7.76
CA GLY A 239 -0.47 -12.97 -9.03
C GLY A 239 -1.36 -11.73 -9.15
N ALA A 240 -1.22 -10.75 -8.25
CA ALA A 240 -2.02 -9.52 -8.28
C ALA A 240 -1.57 -8.53 -9.37
N LEU A 241 -0.44 -8.82 -10.01
CA LEU A 241 0.11 -8.07 -11.14
C LEU A 241 -0.06 -8.84 -12.47
N GLU A 242 -1.06 -9.70 -12.57
CA GLU A 242 -1.45 -10.34 -13.83
C GLU A 242 -2.72 -9.63 -14.32
N ALA A 243 -2.63 -8.96 -15.47
CA ALA A 243 -3.75 -8.24 -16.06
C ALA A 243 -4.87 -9.24 -16.44
N SER A 244 -6.10 -8.99 -16.00
CA SER A 244 -7.26 -9.56 -16.69
C SER A 244 -7.51 -8.75 -17.95
N GLU A 245 -7.89 -9.40 -19.06
CA GLU A 245 -8.19 -8.71 -20.33
C GLU A 245 -9.28 -7.63 -20.20
N GLU A 246 -10.09 -7.70 -19.13
CA GLU A 246 -11.14 -6.75 -18.79
C GLU A 246 -10.66 -5.54 -17.95
N ASP A 247 -9.44 -5.59 -17.41
CA ASP A 247 -8.89 -4.57 -16.51
C ASP A 247 -7.81 -3.73 -17.21
N GLU A 248 -8.21 -2.58 -17.76
CA GLU A 248 -7.33 -1.67 -18.52
C GLU A 248 -6.33 -0.87 -17.66
N ARG A 249 -6.28 -1.13 -16.35
CA ARG A 249 -5.34 -0.51 -15.41
C ARG A 249 -3.88 -0.88 -15.75
N PRO A 250 -2.92 0.06 -15.63
CA PRO A 250 -1.52 -0.23 -15.88
C PRO A 250 -0.95 -1.12 -14.77
N VAL A 251 -0.34 -2.24 -15.15
CA VAL A 251 0.23 -3.21 -14.21
C VAL A 251 1.75 -3.10 -14.21
N PRO A 252 2.40 -2.96 -13.03
CA PRO A 252 3.85 -2.89 -12.92
C PRO A 252 4.61 -3.94 -13.73
N SER A 253 5.35 -3.49 -14.74
CA SER A 253 6.22 -4.38 -15.50
C SER A 253 7.26 -5.03 -14.56
N ARG A 254 7.57 -6.32 -14.77
CA ARG A 254 8.63 -7.00 -13.99
C ARG A 254 9.99 -6.29 -14.12
N SER A 255 10.23 -5.56 -15.22
CA SER A 255 11.41 -4.72 -15.42
C SER A 255 11.43 -3.48 -14.53
N SER A 256 10.29 -2.80 -14.32
CA SER A 256 10.21 -1.60 -13.48
C SER A 256 10.44 -1.92 -12.00
N LEU A 257 10.03 -3.12 -11.55
CA LEU A 257 10.25 -3.59 -10.18
C LEU A 257 11.72 -3.86 -9.83
N ASN A 258 12.55 -4.18 -10.82
CA ASN A 258 13.98 -4.46 -10.61
C ASN A 258 14.88 -3.21 -10.72
N SER A 259 14.30 -2.03 -10.89
CA SER A 259 15.03 -0.75 -11.01
C SER A 259 14.99 0.00 -9.68
N TRP A 260 16.16 0.24 -9.07
CA TRP A 260 16.26 1.04 -7.84
C TRP A 260 15.77 2.47 -8.10
N ARG A 261 16.11 3.05 -9.25
CA ARG A 261 15.64 4.37 -9.70
C ARG A 261 14.12 4.45 -9.74
N MET A 262 13.47 3.49 -10.41
CA MET A 262 12.01 3.54 -10.58
C MET A 262 11.28 3.34 -9.26
N VAL A 263 11.74 2.41 -8.41
CA VAL A 263 11.15 2.24 -7.07
C VAL A 263 11.42 3.47 -6.18
N SER A 264 12.57 4.12 -6.32
CA SER A 264 12.85 5.37 -5.59
C SER A 264 11.86 6.47 -5.97
N TRP A 265 11.61 6.67 -7.27
CA TRP A 265 10.61 7.64 -7.73
C TRP A 265 9.20 7.27 -7.28
N ARG A 266 8.81 5.99 -7.34
CA ARG A 266 7.53 5.52 -6.78
C ARG A 266 7.40 5.85 -5.30
N THR A 267 8.47 5.62 -4.54
CA THR A 267 8.51 5.92 -3.11
C THR A 267 8.38 7.43 -2.88
N ALA A 268 9.14 8.24 -3.61
CA ALA A 268 9.12 9.69 -3.52
C ALA A 268 7.72 10.27 -3.80
N VAL A 269 7.10 9.86 -4.92
CA VAL A 269 5.76 10.33 -5.33
C VAL A 269 4.67 9.85 -4.38
N PHE A 270 4.81 8.62 -3.86
CA PHE A 270 3.89 8.08 -2.88
C PHE A 270 3.94 8.88 -1.56
N GLU A 271 5.12 9.28 -1.11
CA GLU A 271 5.29 10.14 0.07
C GLU A 271 4.76 11.55 -0.20
N ASP A 272 5.21 12.19 -1.28
CA ASP A 272 4.74 13.49 -1.76
C ASP A 272 4.74 13.54 -3.30
N TRP A 273 3.55 13.54 -3.88
CA TRP A 273 3.35 13.55 -5.32
C TRP A 273 3.86 14.82 -5.99
N LYS A 274 4.07 15.92 -5.24
CA LYS A 274 4.63 17.17 -5.77
C LYS A 274 6.10 17.04 -6.18
N GLN A 275 6.78 15.97 -5.77
CA GLN A 275 8.13 15.66 -6.24
C GLN A 275 8.18 15.43 -7.76
N LEU A 276 7.05 15.15 -8.42
CA LEU A 276 6.95 15.11 -9.87
C LEU A 276 7.36 16.42 -10.56
N ALA A 277 7.29 17.57 -9.87
CA ALA A 277 7.76 18.84 -10.42
C ALA A 277 9.26 18.84 -10.78
N ASN A 278 10.05 18.03 -10.09
CA ASN A 278 11.48 17.88 -10.30
C ASN A 278 11.82 16.56 -11.02
N ALA A 279 10.82 15.77 -11.38
CA ALA A 279 11.03 14.47 -11.99
C ALA A 279 11.44 14.61 -13.46
N PRO A 280 12.32 13.73 -13.94
CA PRO A 280 12.72 13.73 -15.34
C PRO A 280 11.57 13.27 -16.25
N PRO A 281 11.58 13.65 -17.55
CA PRO A 281 10.47 13.38 -18.46
C PRO A 281 10.08 11.90 -18.57
N GLU A 282 11.05 10.98 -18.44
CA GLU A 282 10.79 9.54 -18.48
C GLU A 282 9.96 9.07 -17.28
N VAL A 283 10.12 9.71 -16.12
CA VAL A 283 9.36 9.41 -14.90
C VAL A 283 7.97 10.03 -15.00
N CYS A 284 7.87 11.26 -15.49
CA CYS A 284 6.58 11.92 -15.76
C CYS A 284 5.78 11.26 -16.90
N GLY A 285 6.45 10.48 -17.75
CA GLY A 285 5.85 9.68 -18.80
C GLY A 285 5.56 8.22 -18.41
N ASP A 286 5.93 7.81 -17.19
CA ASP A 286 5.63 6.47 -16.69
C ASP A 286 4.14 6.37 -16.33
N ARG A 287 3.38 5.66 -17.18
CA ARG A 287 1.92 5.52 -17.04
C ARG A 287 1.53 4.90 -15.70
N GLU A 288 2.29 3.92 -15.23
CA GLU A 288 2.04 3.20 -13.97
C GLU A 288 2.20 4.14 -12.77
N LEU A 289 3.34 4.84 -12.68
CA LEU A 289 3.59 5.83 -11.63
C LEU A 289 2.54 6.95 -11.65
N MET A 290 2.18 7.44 -12.84
CA MET A 290 1.21 8.52 -12.97
C MET A 290 -0.19 8.09 -12.51
N TRP A 291 -0.60 6.86 -12.84
CA TRP A 291 -1.85 6.29 -12.35
C TRP A 291 -1.92 6.29 -10.81
N ALA A 292 -0.83 5.85 -10.17
CA ALA A 292 -0.67 5.89 -8.70
C ALA A 292 -0.80 7.30 -8.14
N ALA A 293 -0.09 8.24 -8.77
CA ALA A 293 -0.01 9.62 -8.33
C ALA A 293 -1.38 10.30 -8.41
N VAL A 294 -2.18 9.99 -9.43
CA VAL A 294 -3.55 10.47 -9.59
C VAL A 294 -4.43 10.07 -8.41
N LEU A 295 -4.40 8.81 -8.00
CA LEU A 295 -5.15 8.33 -6.82
C LEU A 295 -4.73 9.08 -5.55
N ALA A 296 -3.42 9.20 -5.31
CA ALA A 296 -2.89 9.82 -4.11
C ALA A 296 -3.15 11.35 -4.04
N SER A 297 -3.18 12.01 -5.20
CA SER A 297 -3.33 13.46 -5.33
C SER A 297 -4.75 13.93 -5.64
N ARG A 298 -5.70 13.01 -5.79
CA ARG A 298 -7.05 13.30 -6.32
C ARG A 298 -7.00 14.01 -7.68
N GLY A 299 -6.12 13.49 -8.55
CA GLY A 299 -5.89 13.97 -9.92
C GLY A 299 -4.96 15.17 -10.06
N GLY A 300 -4.50 15.78 -8.97
CA GLY A 300 -3.58 16.93 -9.02
C GLY A 300 -2.21 16.62 -9.65
N ALA A 301 -1.77 15.36 -9.63
CA ALA A 301 -0.51 14.93 -10.23
C ALA A 301 -0.49 15.06 -11.77
N LEU A 302 -1.65 15.09 -12.43
CA LEU A 302 -1.74 15.18 -13.89
C LEU A 302 -1.10 16.42 -14.48
N GLN A 303 -1.00 17.51 -13.71
CA GLN A 303 -0.31 18.73 -14.17
C GLN A 303 1.17 18.50 -14.51
N TYR A 304 1.78 17.46 -13.94
CA TYR A 304 3.17 17.07 -14.18
C TYR A 304 3.29 15.94 -15.22
N ALA A 305 2.18 15.36 -15.68
CA ALA A 305 2.19 14.26 -16.61
C ALA A 305 2.70 14.68 -18.00
N ALA A 306 3.44 13.79 -18.65
CA ALA A 306 3.86 13.99 -20.04
C ALA A 306 2.64 14.17 -20.96
N ASP A 307 2.81 14.91 -22.06
CA ASP A 307 1.73 15.22 -23.01
C ASP A 307 1.03 13.95 -23.53
N ALA A 308 1.80 12.88 -23.76
CA ALA A 308 1.27 11.59 -24.17
C ALA A 308 0.29 11.00 -23.14
N LEU A 309 0.57 11.14 -21.84
CA LEU A 309 -0.30 10.67 -20.76
C LEU A 309 -1.52 11.59 -20.57
N ARG A 310 -1.38 12.90 -20.83
CA ARG A 310 -2.53 13.83 -20.85
C ARG A 310 -3.46 13.58 -22.04
N ALA A 311 -2.99 12.87 -23.06
CA ALA A 311 -3.79 12.36 -24.17
C ALA A 311 -4.26 10.91 -23.97
N ASP A 312 -3.90 10.26 -22.85
CA ASP A 312 -4.39 8.91 -22.51
C ASP A 312 -5.81 9.00 -21.96
N LYS A 313 -6.77 8.60 -22.79
CA LYS A 313 -8.20 8.56 -22.46
C LYS A 313 -8.47 7.86 -21.13
N GLN A 314 -7.83 6.72 -20.86
CA GLN A 314 -8.11 5.90 -19.69
C GLN A 314 -7.56 6.53 -18.41
N LEU A 315 -6.34 7.07 -18.47
CA LEU A 315 -5.77 7.77 -17.33
C LEU A 315 -6.61 9.00 -16.94
N ILE A 316 -7.11 9.75 -17.93
CA ILE A 316 -7.97 10.91 -17.68
C ILE A 316 -9.33 10.48 -17.11
N LEU A 317 -9.98 9.43 -17.64
CA LEU A 317 -11.22 8.92 -17.06
C LEU A 317 -11.03 8.54 -15.60
N HIS A 318 -9.95 7.82 -15.31
CA HIS A 318 -9.61 7.44 -13.95
C HIS A 318 -9.46 8.67 -13.02
N ALA A 319 -8.79 9.72 -13.48
CA ALA A 319 -8.66 10.95 -12.71
C ALA A 319 -10.01 11.66 -12.50
N VAL A 320 -10.85 11.70 -13.53
CA VAL A 320 -12.18 12.34 -13.51
C VAL A 320 -13.15 11.60 -12.56
N GLU A 321 -13.07 10.27 -12.50
CA GLU A 321 -13.83 9.47 -11.53
C GLU A 321 -13.52 9.83 -10.08
N VAL A 322 -12.27 10.19 -9.80
CA VAL A 322 -11.83 10.63 -8.46
C VAL A 322 -12.15 12.10 -8.22
N ASN A 323 -11.93 12.95 -9.22
CA ASN A 323 -12.16 14.39 -9.18
C ASN A 323 -12.54 14.91 -10.57
N GLY A 324 -13.79 15.34 -10.74
CA GLY A 324 -14.30 15.82 -12.02
C GLY A 324 -13.52 17.02 -12.60
N GLU A 325 -12.85 17.82 -11.75
CA GLU A 325 -12.03 18.95 -12.19
C GLU A 325 -10.76 18.51 -12.93
N SER A 326 -10.31 17.26 -12.76
CA SER A 326 -9.11 16.73 -13.41
C SER A 326 -9.19 16.71 -14.94
N LEU A 327 -10.38 16.84 -15.51
CA LEU A 327 -10.58 17.00 -16.96
C LEU A 327 -9.81 18.22 -17.52
N ILE A 328 -9.56 19.26 -16.71
CA ILE A 328 -8.81 20.44 -17.14
C ILE A 328 -7.38 20.11 -17.60
N GLU A 329 -6.77 19.08 -17.01
CA GLU A 329 -5.41 18.63 -17.30
C GLU A 329 -5.33 17.75 -18.55
N ALA A 330 -6.47 17.32 -19.11
CA ALA A 330 -6.49 16.55 -20.32
C ALA A 330 -6.01 17.39 -21.53
N SER A 331 -5.42 16.68 -22.51
CA SER A 331 -5.01 17.29 -23.77
C SER A 331 -6.16 18.05 -24.44
N SER A 332 -5.85 19.10 -25.20
CA SER A 332 -6.87 19.87 -25.93
C SER A 332 -7.68 19.00 -26.89
N ALA A 333 -7.08 17.95 -27.45
CA ALA A 333 -7.76 16.97 -28.29
C ALA A 333 -8.84 16.20 -27.51
N LEU A 334 -8.52 15.67 -26.33
CA LEU A 334 -9.51 14.96 -25.49
C LEU A 334 -10.58 15.90 -24.95
N ARG A 335 -10.23 17.12 -24.54
CA ARG A 335 -11.23 18.11 -24.08
C ARG A 335 -12.17 18.58 -25.19
N GLY A 336 -11.74 18.51 -26.45
CA GLY A 336 -12.56 18.80 -27.62
C GLY A 336 -13.37 17.60 -28.13
N ASP A 337 -13.09 16.39 -27.64
CA ASP A 337 -13.82 15.18 -28.03
C ASP A 337 -15.17 15.12 -27.32
N ARG A 338 -16.23 15.33 -28.09
CA ARG A 338 -17.61 15.33 -27.58
C ARG A 338 -18.02 13.98 -27.02
N ASP A 339 -17.55 12.87 -27.60
CA ASP A 339 -17.90 11.53 -27.13
C ASP A 339 -17.14 11.16 -25.85
N PHE A 340 -16.08 11.90 -25.54
CA PHE A 340 -15.32 11.75 -24.30
C PHE A 340 -15.91 12.55 -23.14
N VAL A 341 -16.38 13.77 -23.40
CA VAL A 341 -16.82 14.71 -22.36
C VAL A 341 -18.28 14.47 -21.91
N LEU A 342 -19.08 13.76 -22.71
CA LEU A 342 -20.51 13.46 -22.43
C LEU A 342 -20.71 12.14 -21.67
#